data_AF-R6RGT0-F1
#
_entry.id   AF-R6RGT0-F1
#
_cell.length_a   1.000
_cell.length_b   1.000
_cell.length_c   1.000
_cell.angle_alpha   90.00
_cell.angle_beta   90.00
_cell.angle_gamma   90.00
#
_symmetry.space_group_name_H-M   'P 1'
#
loop_
_entity.id
_entity.type
_entity.pdbx_description
1 polymer ?
#
loop_
_entity_poly.entity_id
_entity_poly.type
_entity_poly.pdbx_seq_one_letter_code
_entity_poly.pdbx_strand_id
1 'polypeptide(L)'
;MFKLGFSYVGLIYLLMLFLPNIIYIKYKPEHYEEYVKNESKVLVIIERIGQILVCTNILIFSDFNIRNTPWIIWLILSFFLMILYELYWIKYFKSKHTIQDFYSKLFPLSGSILPIFAFILLAIYGTNIFLLISTIILGIGHIGIHMNHHKEIVKIKNTSKTFIIKLVASIFAFIFITINVLIIGGRNINYINHYKMIKNGVDEEIYLNLGGQEQYVLMRGMNVNNPVIIYLHGGPSSPDSFISYGFTNYLIDNYTIVSYDQRGCGKTYFHNIKIDSNNESISYEQSLDDLNDLVDYSLKRFNQKQVIILGHSYGTILGSEYSLRYKEKVSTYVAIAQVTSIEKTDLYSYNDALIKANEAGDDTSELILAYENFIKNNDLISLMNLRKITSKYHPAKVSDKSINMALFSPYFGIDDLKWFIKQNGNLEDYFALNQPLFDYTLNFDVYNNELTYNMPVYFISGDCDWICPIDSIKEYAKKITAPEVKMVTIEGCGHNVQYSNPQLFTTKLKELLNK
;
A
#
# COMPACT_ATOMS: atom_id res chain seq x y z
N MET A 1 6.62 -14.76 10.57
CA MET A 1 7.34 -15.73 11.42
C MET A 1 7.48 -17.03 10.64
N PHE A 2 8.70 -17.55 10.46
CA PHE A 2 8.93 -18.82 9.73
C PHE A 2 8.35 -19.99 10.51
N LYS A 3 7.61 -20.88 9.86
CA LYS A 3 6.96 -22.02 10.52
C LYS A 3 7.74 -23.29 10.25
N LEU A 4 8.54 -23.70 11.22
CA LEU A 4 9.16 -25.02 11.22
C LEU A 4 8.07 -26.10 11.15
N GLY A 5 8.22 -27.03 10.21
CA GLY A 5 7.24 -28.08 9.95
C GLY A 5 7.49 -28.74 8.58
N PHE A 6 6.95 -29.93 8.38
CA PHE A 6 7.19 -30.68 7.15
C PHE A 6 6.52 -30.04 5.92
N SER A 7 7.28 -29.92 4.84
CA SER A 7 6.80 -29.41 3.55
C SER A 7 6.50 -30.56 2.58
N TYR A 8 5.23 -30.89 2.40
CA TYR A 8 4.83 -31.90 1.40
C TYR A 8 4.99 -31.36 -0.03
N VAL A 9 4.79 -30.05 -0.23
CA VAL A 9 5.10 -29.38 -1.51
C VAL A 9 6.60 -29.45 -1.78
N GLY A 10 7.42 -29.24 -0.75
CA GLY A 10 8.87 -29.35 -0.84
C GLY A 10 9.33 -30.75 -1.23
N LEU A 11 8.72 -31.79 -0.64
CA LEU A 11 8.97 -33.17 -1.03
C LEU A 11 8.62 -33.42 -2.51
N ILE A 12 7.48 -32.93 -2.99
CA ILE A 12 7.08 -33.05 -4.39
C ILE A 12 8.14 -32.42 -5.30
N TYR A 13 8.63 -31.22 -4.97
CA TYR A 13 9.67 -30.53 -5.73
C TYR A 13 10.99 -31.31 -5.76
N LEU A 14 11.39 -31.92 -4.64
CA LEU A 14 12.56 -32.78 -4.59
C LEU A 14 12.38 -34.05 -5.42
N LEU A 15 11.18 -34.64 -5.46
CA LEU A 15 10.89 -35.78 -6.32
C LEU A 15 10.96 -35.40 -7.80
N MET A 16 10.38 -34.26 -8.18
CA MET A 16 10.49 -33.71 -9.54
C MET A 16 11.96 -33.45 -9.92
N LEU A 17 12.78 -32.97 -9.00
CA LEU A 17 14.23 -32.86 -9.24
C LEU A 17 14.94 -34.21 -9.36
N PHE A 18 14.75 -35.11 -8.41
CA PHE A 18 15.59 -36.30 -8.30
C PHE A 18 15.22 -37.41 -9.29
N LEU A 19 13.93 -37.62 -9.57
CA LEU A 19 13.50 -38.70 -10.47
C LEU A 19 14.13 -38.64 -11.86
N PRO A 20 14.07 -37.51 -12.61
CA PRO A 20 14.73 -37.42 -13.90
C PRO A 20 16.26 -37.49 -13.77
N ASN A 21 16.85 -36.93 -12.72
CA ASN A 21 18.30 -37.01 -12.49
C ASN A 21 18.78 -38.44 -12.20
N ILE A 22 17.98 -39.28 -11.54
CA ILE A 22 18.28 -40.71 -11.35
C ILE A 22 18.25 -41.44 -12.70
N ILE A 23 17.24 -41.16 -13.54
CA ILE A 23 17.13 -41.73 -14.89
C ILE A 23 18.32 -41.29 -15.75
N TYR A 24 18.74 -40.02 -15.63
CA TYR A 24 19.87 -39.44 -16.35
C TYR A 24 21.18 -40.20 -16.14
N ILE A 25 21.40 -40.85 -14.99
CA ILE A 25 22.60 -41.66 -14.74
C ILE A 25 22.79 -42.75 -15.81
N LYS A 26 21.68 -43.31 -16.33
CA LYS A 26 21.68 -44.33 -17.38
C LYS A 26 21.79 -43.76 -18.81
N TYR A 27 21.39 -42.51 -18.99
CA TYR A 27 21.26 -41.84 -20.30
C TYR A 27 22.12 -40.58 -20.38
N LYS A 28 23.36 -40.63 -19.86
CA LYS A 28 24.27 -39.49 -19.92
C LYS A 28 24.61 -39.14 -21.37
N PRO A 29 24.89 -37.86 -21.69
CA PRO A 29 25.28 -37.47 -23.02
C PRO A 29 26.62 -38.11 -23.41
N GLU A 30 26.76 -38.52 -24.67
CA GLU A 30 28.05 -38.98 -25.19
C GLU A 30 29.13 -37.91 -24.96
N HIS A 31 30.32 -38.35 -24.53
CA HIS A 31 31.48 -37.49 -24.22
C HIS A 31 31.28 -36.46 -23.10
N TYR A 32 30.21 -36.55 -22.28
CA TYR A 32 29.98 -35.60 -21.19
C TYR A 32 31.13 -35.55 -20.16
N GLU A 33 31.79 -36.68 -19.91
CA GLU A 33 32.93 -36.76 -18.97
C GLU A 33 34.15 -35.93 -19.38
N GLU A 34 34.27 -35.57 -20.66
CA GLU A 34 35.36 -34.72 -21.14
C GLU A 34 35.19 -33.27 -20.65
N TYR A 35 33.94 -32.81 -20.49
CA TYR A 35 33.62 -31.48 -19.98
C TYR A 35 33.71 -31.40 -18.45
N VAL A 36 33.31 -32.47 -17.75
CA VAL A 36 33.36 -32.54 -16.27
C VAL A 36 34.79 -32.34 -15.73
N LYS A 37 35.81 -32.79 -16.48
CA LYS A 37 37.23 -32.61 -16.10
C LYS A 37 37.67 -31.14 -16.03
N ASN A 38 36.95 -30.25 -16.72
CA ASN A 38 37.26 -28.82 -16.80
C ASN A 38 36.44 -27.98 -15.80
N GLU A 39 35.63 -28.60 -14.94
CA GLU A 39 34.80 -27.88 -13.97
C GLU A 39 35.65 -27.11 -12.94
N SER A 40 35.23 -25.87 -12.64
CA SER A 40 35.86 -25.07 -11.59
C SER A 40 35.57 -25.69 -10.22
N LYS A 41 36.63 -26.09 -9.50
CA LYS A 41 36.53 -26.63 -8.14
C LYS A 41 35.75 -25.71 -7.19
N VAL A 42 35.87 -24.39 -7.36
CA VAL A 42 35.15 -23.40 -6.55
C VAL A 42 33.64 -23.44 -6.83
N LEU A 43 33.25 -23.50 -8.11
CA LEU A 43 31.83 -23.56 -8.49
C LEU A 43 31.18 -24.88 -8.05
N VAL A 44 31.92 -25.99 -8.13
CA VAL A 44 31.47 -27.31 -7.66
C VAL A 44 31.23 -27.29 -6.16
N ILE A 45 32.14 -26.71 -5.36
CA ILE A 45 31.95 -26.58 -3.91
C ILE A 45 30.71 -25.74 -3.59
N ILE A 46 30.55 -24.60 -4.27
CA ILE A 46 29.38 -23.71 -4.11
C ILE A 46 28.08 -24.45 -4.46
N GLU A 47 28.06 -25.18 -5.58
CA GLU A 47 26.91 -26.00 -5.98
C GLU A 47 26.55 -27.03 -4.91
N ARG A 48 27.53 -27.79 -4.39
CA ARG A 48 27.30 -28.82 -3.37
C ARG A 48 26.76 -28.24 -2.07
N ILE A 49 27.30 -27.09 -1.63
CA ILE A 49 26.76 -26.37 -0.47
C ILE A 49 25.31 -25.95 -0.73
N GLY A 50 25.03 -25.37 -1.90
CA GLY A 50 23.69 -24.99 -2.31
C GLY A 50 22.71 -26.16 -2.33
N GLN A 51 23.11 -27.32 -2.84
CA GLN A 51 22.28 -28.54 -2.89
C GLN A 51 21.86 -28.99 -1.48
N ILE A 52 22.81 -29.07 -0.55
CA ILE A 52 22.54 -29.46 0.84
C ILE A 52 21.57 -28.47 1.49
N LEU A 53 21.84 -27.17 1.35
CA LEU A 53 21.03 -26.13 1.95
C LEU A 53 19.61 -26.10 1.39
N VAL A 54 19.44 -26.21 0.06
CA VAL A 54 18.13 -26.25 -0.59
C VAL A 54 17.34 -27.48 -0.17
N CYS A 55 17.95 -28.68 -0.21
CA CYS A 55 17.26 -29.92 0.17
C CYS A 55 16.82 -29.92 1.63
N THR A 56 17.63 -29.33 2.51
CA THR A 56 17.30 -29.22 3.93
C THR A 56 16.19 -28.19 4.13
N ASN A 57 16.38 -26.96 3.66
CA ASN A 57 15.44 -25.86 3.89
C ASN A 57 14.07 -26.12 3.26
N ILE A 58 14.01 -26.74 2.09
CA ILE A 58 12.72 -26.96 1.42
C ILE A 58 11.81 -27.94 2.19
N LEU A 59 12.37 -28.83 3.02
CA LEU A 59 11.61 -29.83 3.78
C LEU A 59 11.20 -29.37 5.18
N ILE A 60 12.01 -28.54 5.84
CA ILE A 60 11.84 -28.20 7.26
C ILE A 60 10.93 -26.99 7.52
N PHE A 61 10.50 -26.27 6.48
CA PHE A 61 9.57 -25.15 6.61
C PHE A 61 8.22 -25.50 5.98
N SER A 62 7.16 -25.50 6.79
CA SER A 62 5.79 -25.73 6.34
C SER A 62 5.21 -24.57 5.53
N ASP A 63 5.93 -23.43 5.47
CA ASP A 63 5.53 -22.21 4.76
C ASP A 63 5.33 -22.41 3.25
N PHE A 64 5.88 -23.49 2.68
CA PHE A 64 5.75 -23.84 1.26
C PHE A 64 4.49 -24.66 0.94
N ASN A 65 3.76 -25.13 1.96
CA ASN A 65 2.52 -25.87 1.76
C ASN A 65 1.40 -24.94 1.25
N ILE A 66 0.38 -25.53 0.63
CA ILE A 66 -0.70 -24.79 -0.03
C ILE A 66 -1.45 -23.94 1.00
N ARG A 67 -1.69 -22.68 0.62
CA ARG A 67 -2.45 -21.69 1.38
C ARG A 67 -3.57 -21.15 0.50
N ASN A 68 -4.76 -21.00 1.08
CA ASN A 68 -5.93 -20.44 0.42
C ASN A 68 -5.87 -18.90 0.44
N THR A 69 -4.87 -18.35 -0.26
CA THR A 69 -4.70 -16.90 -0.42
C THR A 69 -4.35 -16.58 -1.87
N PRO A 70 -4.62 -15.35 -2.36
CA PRO A 70 -4.21 -14.92 -3.69
C PRO A 70 -2.69 -15.06 -3.95
N TRP A 71 -1.89 -15.11 -2.88
CA TRP A 71 -0.44 -15.37 -2.92
C TRP A 71 -0.06 -16.73 -3.52
N ILE A 72 -1.02 -17.66 -3.65
CA ILE A 72 -0.84 -18.96 -4.34
C ILE A 72 -0.37 -18.83 -5.79
N ILE A 73 -0.54 -17.66 -6.42
CA ILE A 73 -0.04 -17.38 -7.77
C ILE A 73 1.47 -17.66 -7.90
N TRP A 74 2.26 -17.38 -6.86
CA TRP A 74 3.71 -17.65 -6.86
C TRP A 74 4.02 -19.14 -6.86
N LEU A 75 3.22 -19.93 -6.14
CA LEU A 75 3.33 -21.39 -6.15
C LEU A 75 2.92 -21.96 -7.51
N ILE A 76 1.85 -21.43 -8.12
CA ILE A 76 1.40 -21.85 -9.46
C ILE A 76 2.49 -21.57 -10.51
N LEU A 77 3.06 -20.36 -10.52
CA LEU A 77 4.15 -20.00 -11.43
C LEU A 77 5.40 -20.86 -11.19
N SER A 78 5.75 -21.08 -9.92
CA SER A 78 6.84 -21.97 -9.54
C SER A 78 6.63 -23.40 -10.07
N PHE A 79 5.42 -23.94 -9.90
CA PHE A 79 5.08 -25.30 -10.33
C PHE A 79 5.05 -25.42 -11.85
N PHE A 80 4.59 -24.38 -12.55
CA PHE A 80 4.66 -24.29 -14.01
C PHE A 80 6.10 -24.40 -14.52
N LEU A 81 7.07 -23.73 -13.88
CA LEU A 81 8.49 -23.87 -14.23
C LEU A 81 9.02 -25.29 -14.00
N MET A 82 8.57 -25.97 -12.93
CA MET A 82 8.92 -27.37 -12.69
C MET A 82 8.30 -28.30 -13.75
N ILE A 83 7.09 -28.05 -14.23
CA ILE A 83 6.51 -28.80 -15.35
C ILE A 83 7.34 -28.62 -16.63
N LEU A 84 7.75 -27.38 -16.93
CA LEU A 84 8.63 -27.12 -18.09
C LEU A 84 9.97 -27.86 -17.96
N TYR A 85 10.49 -27.98 -16.74
CA TYR A 85 11.70 -28.75 -16.45
C TYR A 85 11.49 -30.26 -16.71
N GLU A 86 10.37 -30.84 -16.28
CA GLU A 86 10.05 -32.24 -16.59
C GLU A 86 9.88 -32.48 -18.10
N LEU A 87 9.21 -31.55 -18.80
CA LEU A 87 9.04 -31.63 -20.25
C LEU A 87 10.38 -31.55 -20.99
N TYR A 88 11.32 -30.74 -20.48
CA TYR A 88 12.69 -30.72 -20.98
C TYR A 88 13.36 -32.10 -20.84
N TRP A 89 13.25 -32.76 -19.69
CA TRP A 89 13.81 -34.10 -19.47
C TRP A 89 13.16 -35.16 -20.36
N ILE A 90 11.83 -35.16 -20.48
CA ILE A 90 11.12 -36.09 -21.38
C ILE A 90 11.60 -35.94 -22.81
N LYS A 91 11.79 -34.69 -23.27
CA LYS A 91 12.34 -34.41 -24.60
C LYS A 91 13.77 -34.92 -24.75
N TYR A 92 14.62 -34.69 -23.74
CA TYR A 92 16.00 -35.19 -23.74
C TYR A 92 16.05 -36.72 -23.78
N PHE A 93 15.28 -37.43 -22.94
CA PHE A 93 15.30 -38.89 -22.90
C PHE A 93 14.76 -39.56 -24.16
N LYS A 94 13.91 -38.87 -24.94
CA LYS A 94 13.46 -39.32 -26.27
C LYS A 94 14.45 -39.01 -27.40
N SER A 95 15.51 -38.24 -27.14
CA SER A 95 16.51 -37.84 -28.12
C SER A 95 17.58 -38.93 -28.32
N LYS A 96 18.60 -38.62 -29.13
CA LYS A 96 19.78 -39.47 -29.33
C LYS A 96 20.83 -39.32 -28.21
N HIS A 97 20.50 -38.58 -27.15
CA HIS A 97 21.37 -38.32 -25.98
C HIS A 97 22.71 -37.69 -26.38
N THR A 98 22.73 -36.79 -27.36
CA THR A 98 23.95 -36.06 -27.72
C THR A 98 24.15 -34.84 -26.82
N ILE A 99 25.38 -34.30 -26.78
CA ILE A 99 25.67 -33.06 -26.05
C ILE A 99 24.84 -31.87 -26.58
N GLN A 100 24.51 -31.89 -27.89
CA GLN A 100 23.69 -30.86 -28.54
C GLN A 100 22.20 -30.98 -28.18
N ASP A 101 21.71 -32.21 -27.93
CA ASP A 101 20.36 -32.44 -27.42
C ASP A 101 20.23 -31.95 -25.97
N PHE A 102 21.28 -32.13 -25.17
CA PHE A 102 21.35 -31.66 -23.78
C PHE A 102 21.40 -30.13 -23.70
N TYR A 103 22.24 -29.49 -24.54
CA TYR A 103 22.41 -28.02 -24.62
C TYR A 103 21.71 -27.42 -25.86
N SER A 104 20.40 -27.65 -26.01
CA SER A 104 19.65 -27.25 -27.22
C SER A 104 19.75 -25.75 -27.60
N LYS A 105 19.77 -25.42 -28.90
CA LYS A 105 19.91 -24.02 -29.40
C LYS A 105 18.81 -23.05 -28.93
N LEU A 106 17.58 -23.54 -28.73
CA LEU A 106 16.45 -22.68 -28.37
C LEU A 106 16.48 -22.29 -26.88
N PHE A 107 16.95 -23.21 -26.02
CA PHE A 107 17.12 -22.96 -24.59
C PHE A 107 18.34 -23.73 -24.04
N PRO A 108 19.55 -23.18 -24.20
CA PRO A 108 20.79 -23.92 -23.95
C PRO A 108 21.05 -24.27 -22.49
N LEU A 109 20.24 -23.79 -21.54
CA LEU A 109 20.46 -24.01 -20.10
C LEU A 109 19.15 -24.31 -19.35
N SER A 110 18.09 -24.75 -20.06
CA SER A 110 16.78 -25.01 -19.44
C SER A 110 16.86 -25.99 -18.27
N GLY A 111 17.67 -27.05 -18.39
CA GLY A 111 17.83 -28.06 -17.34
C GLY A 111 18.44 -27.51 -16.04
N SER A 112 19.27 -26.47 -16.10
CA SER A 112 19.92 -25.90 -14.92
C SER A 112 19.27 -24.61 -14.42
N ILE A 113 18.57 -23.88 -15.28
CA ILE A 113 17.97 -22.59 -14.96
C ILE A 113 16.54 -22.73 -14.42
N LEU A 114 15.72 -23.60 -15.01
CA LEU A 114 14.30 -23.71 -14.65
C LEU A 114 14.08 -24.08 -13.17
N PRO A 115 14.80 -25.05 -12.58
CA PRO A 115 14.63 -25.37 -11.17
C PRO A 115 15.08 -24.23 -10.25
N ILE A 116 16.15 -23.50 -10.58
CA ILE A 116 16.61 -22.39 -9.76
C ILE A 116 15.55 -21.29 -9.67
N PHE A 117 14.95 -20.92 -10.80
CA PHE A 117 13.85 -19.94 -10.79
C PHE A 117 12.59 -20.49 -10.12
N ALA A 118 12.26 -21.77 -10.31
CA ALA A 118 11.14 -22.39 -9.60
C ALA A 118 11.32 -22.30 -8.08
N PHE A 119 12.52 -22.59 -7.57
CA PHE A 119 12.82 -22.54 -6.13
C PHE A 119 12.91 -21.11 -5.59
N ILE A 120 13.33 -20.12 -6.39
CA ILE A 120 13.21 -18.69 -6.03
C ILE A 120 11.75 -18.29 -5.88
N LEU A 121 10.89 -18.66 -6.84
CA LEU A 121 9.45 -18.38 -6.75
C LEU A 121 8.81 -19.12 -5.57
N LEU A 122 9.27 -20.33 -5.25
CA LEU A 122 8.82 -21.07 -4.07
C LEU A 122 9.27 -20.40 -2.77
N ALA A 123 10.47 -19.83 -2.73
CA ALA A 123 10.96 -19.07 -1.59
C ALA A 123 10.16 -17.76 -1.40
N ILE A 124 9.80 -17.08 -2.49
CA ILE A 124 8.89 -15.92 -2.47
C ILE A 124 7.51 -16.33 -1.98
N TYR A 125 6.99 -17.45 -2.49
CA TYR A 125 5.75 -18.02 -2.01
C TYR A 125 5.83 -18.21 -0.49
N GLY A 126 6.73 -19.05 0.01
CA GLY A 126 6.87 -19.30 1.45
C GLY A 126 7.44 -18.15 2.28
N THR A 127 7.63 -16.97 1.68
CA THR A 127 8.26 -15.79 2.31
C THR A 127 9.53 -16.14 3.09
N ASN A 128 10.31 -17.10 2.57
CA ASN A 128 11.38 -17.77 3.28
C ASN A 128 12.75 -17.34 2.76
N ILE A 129 13.44 -16.50 3.56
CA ILE A 129 14.76 -15.96 3.20
C ILE A 129 15.85 -17.03 3.17
N PHE A 130 15.74 -18.08 3.99
CA PHE A 130 16.72 -19.17 4.05
C PHE A 130 16.72 -19.98 2.75
N LEU A 131 15.54 -20.34 2.25
CA LEU A 131 15.43 -21.02 0.95
C LEU A 131 15.88 -20.09 -0.19
N LEU A 132 15.58 -18.79 -0.12
CA LEU A 132 16.02 -17.83 -1.14
C LEU A 132 17.55 -17.77 -1.23
N ILE A 133 18.23 -17.56 -0.11
CA ILE A 133 19.71 -17.52 -0.06
C ILE A 133 20.30 -18.86 -0.52
N SER A 134 19.74 -19.98 -0.05
CA SER A 134 20.19 -21.33 -0.44
C SER A 134 20.10 -21.53 -1.96
N THR A 135 19.00 -21.07 -2.56
CA THR A 135 18.75 -21.20 -3.99
C THR A 135 19.67 -20.29 -4.81
N ILE A 136 20.01 -19.10 -4.30
CA ILE A 136 21.00 -18.21 -4.94
C ILE A 136 22.39 -18.86 -4.92
N ILE A 137 22.82 -19.42 -3.78
CA ILE A 137 24.10 -20.13 -3.66
C ILE A 137 24.14 -21.30 -4.66
N LEU A 138 23.07 -22.11 -4.70
CA LEU A 138 22.96 -23.20 -5.67
C LEU A 138 23.02 -22.68 -7.11
N GLY A 139 22.30 -21.59 -7.43
CA GLY A 139 22.27 -20.99 -8.76
C GLY A 139 23.63 -20.53 -9.25
N ILE A 140 24.42 -19.88 -8.39
CA ILE A 140 25.79 -19.41 -8.74
C ILE A 140 26.68 -20.59 -9.14
N GLY A 141 26.66 -21.67 -8.36
CA GLY A 141 27.45 -22.87 -8.67
C GLY A 141 26.92 -23.61 -9.90
N HIS A 142 25.65 -24.01 -9.87
CA HIS A 142 25.01 -24.86 -10.86
C HIS A 142 24.96 -24.20 -12.25
N ILE A 143 24.45 -22.97 -12.35
CA ILE A 143 24.37 -22.26 -13.64
C ILE A 143 25.78 -21.94 -14.14
N GLY A 144 26.70 -21.56 -13.25
CA GLY A 144 28.10 -21.29 -13.59
C GLY A 144 28.81 -22.46 -14.26
N ILE A 145 28.65 -23.68 -13.73
CA ILE A 145 29.19 -24.92 -14.31
C ILE A 145 28.60 -25.16 -15.70
N HIS A 146 27.27 -25.14 -15.83
CA HIS A 146 26.62 -25.40 -17.11
C HIS A 146 26.89 -24.32 -18.17
N MET A 147 27.11 -23.07 -17.77
CA MET A 147 27.57 -22.00 -18.65
C MET A 147 28.98 -22.25 -19.20
N ASN A 148 29.89 -22.82 -18.39
CA ASN A 148 31.23 -23.18 -18.85
C ASN A 148 31.18 -24.33 -19.87
N HIS A 149 30.40 -25.38 -19.59
CA HIS A 149 30.18 -26.46 -20.56
C HIS A 149 29.62 -25.94 -21.89
N HIS A 150 28.61 -25.07 -21.84
CA HIS A 150 28.03 -24.47 -23.04
C HIS A 150 29.05 -23.63 -23.82
N LYS A 151 29.93 -22.89 -23.15
CA LYS A 151 31.01 -22.12 -23.81
C LYS A 151 32.02 -23.03 -24.52
N GLU A 152 32.37 -24.16 -23.91
CA GLU A 152 33.26 -25.16 -24.50
C GLU A 152 32.65 -25.82 -25.75
N ILE A 153 31.33 -26.06 -25.73
CA ILE A 153 30.58 -26.65 -26.85
C ILE A 153 30.45 -25.68 -28.05
N VAL A 154 30.30 -24.38 -27.80
CA VAL A 154 29.85 -23.43 -28.83
C VAL A 154 30.98 -22.75 -29.62
N LYS A 155 32.27 -22.88 -29.25
CA LYS A 155 33.47 -22.25 -29.89
C LYS A 155 33.14 -21.28 -31.07
N ILE A 156 32.62 -20.13 -30.66
CA ILE A 156 32.32 -18.85 -31.33
C ILE A 156 31.89 -18.90 -32.83
N LYS A 157 30.59 -18.66 -33.07
CA LYS A 157 30.13 -17.81 -34.19
C LYS A 157 28.98 -16.90 -33.74
N ASN A 158 29.17 -15.60 -33.98
CA ASN A 158 28.36 -14.45 -33.58
C ASN A 158 26.83 -14.64 -33.48
N THR A 159 26.23 -13.98 -32.50
CA THR A 159 24.91 -13.33 -32.65
C THR A 159 24.81 -12.11 -31.73
N SER A 160 25.18 -10.92 -32.23
CA SER A 160 25.22 -9.71 -31.40
C SER A 160 23.83 -9.14 -31.05
N LYS A 161 22.77 -9.40 -31.84
CA LYS A 161 21.44 -8.84 -31.54
C LYS A 161 20.63 -9.63 -30.50
N THR A 162 20.62 -10.97 -30.54
CA THR A 162 19.89 -11.80 -29.56
C THR A 162 20.56 -11.83 -28.19
N PHE A 163 21.89 -11.70 -28.13
CA PHE A 163 22.60 -11.56 -26.86
C PHE A 163 22.26 -10.23 -26.16
N ILE A 164 22.26 -9.12 -26.90
CA ILE A 164 21.86 -7.80 -26.36
C ILE A 164 20.41 -7.83 -25.87
N ILE A 165 19.48 -8.39 -26.65
CA ILE A 165 18.07 -8.51 -26.23
C ILE A 165 17.92 -9.36 -24.96
N LYS A 166 18.61 -10.50 -24.86
CA LYS A 166 18.59 -11.36 -23.66
C LYS A 166 19.23 -10.69 -22.45
N LEU A 167 20.32 -9.96 -22.65
CA LEU A 167 21.00 -9.19 -21.62
C LEU A 167 20.09 -8.07 -21.09
N VAL A 168 19.49 -7.30 -21.99
CA VAL A 168 18.53 -6.24 -21.66
C VAL A 168 17.32 -6.81 -20.93
N ALA A 169 16.72 -7.90 -21.42
CA ALA A 169 15.62 -8.57 -20.75
C ALA A 169 16.01 -9.12 -19.36
N SER A 170 17.23 -9.63 -19.20
CA SER A 170 17.75 -10.12 -17.91
C SER A 170 17.99 -8.98 -16.93
N ILE A 171 18.46 -7.82 -17.40
CA ILE A 171 18.61 -6.60 -16.60
C ILE A 171 17.23 -6.12 -16.13
N PHE A 172 16.24 -6.04 -17.02
CA PHE A 172 14.88 -5.69 -16.66
C PHE A 172 14.27 -6.68 -15.65
N ALA A 173 14.45 -7.99 -15.85
CA ALA A 173 13.99 -9.01 -14.92
C ALA A 173 14.69 -8.90 -13.56
N PHE A 174 16.00 -8.66 -13.54
CA PHE A 174 16.76 -8.47 -12.30
C PHE A 174 16.32 -7.21 -11.54
N ILE A 175 16.14 -6.08 -12.24
CA ILE A 175 15.62 -4.84 -11.65
C ILE A 175 14.22 -5.08 -11.09
N PHE A 176 13.34 -5.72 -11.87
CA PHE A 176 11.98 -6.04 -11.43
C PHE A 176 11.97 -6.93 -10.18
N ILE A 177 12.76 -8.01 -10.16
CA ILE A 177 12.87 -8.90 -9.00
C ILE A 177 13.43 -8.13 -7.80
N THR A 178 14.48 -7.33 -7.99
CA THR A 178 15.11 -6.55 -6.91
C THR A 178 14.13 -5.55 -6.30
N ILE A 179 13.39 -4.81 -7.13
CA ILE A 179 12.37 -3.87 -6.68
C ILE A 179 11.29 -4.60 -5.88
N ASN A 180 10.78 -5.73 -6.39
CA ASN A 180 9.78 -6.52 -5.67
C ASN A 180 10.31 -7.04 -4.33
N VAL A 181 11.55 -7.54 -4.28
CA VAL A 181 12.18 -8.01 -3.03
C VAL A 181 12.34 -6.86 -2.03
N LEU A 182 12.75 -5.67 -2.47
CA LEU A 182 12.87 -4.49 -1.60
C LEU A 182 11.51 -4.03 -1.07
N ILE A 183 10.48 -3.98 -1.92
CA ILE A 183 9.12 -3.61 -1.53
C ILE A 183 8.56 -4.64 -0.54
N ILE A 184 8.57 -5.93 -0.89
CA ILE A 184 8.06 -7.00 -0.04
C ILE A 184 8.85 -7.08 1.27
N GLY A 185 10.17 -6.96 1.20
CA GLY A 185 11.04 -6.91 2.38
C GLY A 185 10.69 -5.75 3.30
N GLY A 186 10.56 -4.53 2.75
CA GLY A 186 10.14 -3.35 3.50
C GLY A 186 8.75 -3.48 4.10
N ARG A 187 7.79 -4.03 3.34
CA ARG A 187 6.43 -4.33 3.83
C ARG A 187 6.44 -5.33 4.98
N ASN A 188 7.27 -6.38 4.90
CA ASN A 188 7.40 -7.37 5.98
C ASN A 188 8.08 -6.78 7.21
N ILE A 189 9.10 -5.94 7.05
CA ILE A 189 9.73 -5.21 8.16
C ILE A 189 8.70 -4.29 8.82
N ASN A 190 7.93 -3.54 8.03
CA ASN A 190 6.86 -2.70 8.55
C ASN A 190 5.80 -3.56 9.25
N TYR A 191 5.32 -4.64 8.64
CA TYR A 191 4.41 -5.57 9.29
C TYR A 191 4.95 -6.00 10.66
N ILE A 192 6.20 -6.46 10.77
CA ILE A 192 6.76 -6.89 12.07
C ILE A 192 6.91 -5.74 13.06
N ASN A 193 7.30 -4.55 12.61
CA ASN A 193 7.47 -3.37 13.47
C ASN A 193 6.14 -2.77 13.95
N HIS A 194 5.05 -3.01 13.20
CA HIS A 194 3.74 -2.38 13.41
C HIS A 194 2.72 -3.36 13.98
N TYR A 195 2.87 -4.64 13.68
CA TYR A 195 2.10 -5.73 14.26
C TYR A 195 2.50 -5.87 15.72
N LYS A 196 1.59 -5.52 16.61
CA LYS A 196 1.81 -5.68 18.04
C LYS A 196 0.95 -6.87 18.47
N MET A 197 1.56 -7.95 18.97
CA MET A 197 0.77 -9.01 19.62
C MET A 197 0.26 -8.47 20.96
N ILE A 198 -1.05 -8.29 21.08
CA ILE A 198 -1.62 -7.61 22.26
C ILE A 198 -2.58 -8.53 22.98
N LYS A 199 -2.16 -9.04 24.14
CA LYS A 199 -3.01 -9.88 25.00
C LYS A 199 -4.26 -9.13 25.50
N ASN A 200 -4.14 -7.80 25.70
CA ASN A 200 -5.19 -6.93 26.26
C ASN A 200 -5.56 -5.75 25.37
N GLY A 201 -5.13 -5.75 24.10
CA GLY A 201 -5.38 -4.66 23.16
C GLY A 201 -6.18 -5.12 21.95
N VAL A 202 -6.10 -4.32 20.89
CA VAL A 202 -6.82 -4.53 19.64
C VAL A 202 -5.89 -4.21 18.47
N ASP A 203 -5.83 -5.11 17.48
CA ASP A 203 -5.11 -4.93 16.20
C ASP A 203 -5.83 -5.80 15.17
N GLU A 204 -6.99 -5.32 14.71
CA GLU A 204 -7.91 -6.10 13.87
C GLU A 204 -8.43 -5.29 12.67
N GLU A 205 -8.51 -5.98 11.54
CA GLU A 205 -9.17 -5.54 10.29
C GLU A 205 -10.48 -6.31 10.16
N ILE A 206 -11.61 -5.62 10.24
CA ILE A 206 -12.94 -6.24 10.19
C ILE A 206 -13.88 -5.47 9.25
N TYR A 207 -14.98 -6.11 8.89
CA TYR A 207 -16.12 -5.44 8.27
C TYR A 207 -17.23 -5.33 9.32
N LEU A 208 -17.83 -4.15 9.40
CA LEU A 208 -18.97 -3.86 10.27
C LEU A 208 -20.15 -3.43 9.42
N ASN A 209 -21.35 -3.91 9.74
CA ASN A 209 -22.57 -3.37 9.17
C ASN A 209 -22.84 -1.97 9.75
N LEU A 210 -22.55 -0.93 8.98
CA LEU A 210 -22.77 0.48 9.31
C LEU A 210 -23.75 1.07 8.29
N GLY A 211 -24.88 1.59 8.76
CA GLY A 211 -25.96 2.12 7.92
C GLY A 211 -26.42 1.16 6.82
N GLY A 212 -26.48 -0.15 7.14
CA GLY A 212 -26.95 -1.18 6.22
C GLY A 212 -25.92 -1.67 5.19
N GLN A 213 -24.65 -1.28 5.31
CA GLN A 213 -23.56 -1.74 4.43
C GLN A 213 -22.35 -2.23 5.25
N GLU A 214 -21.68 -3.29 4.77
CA GLU A 214 -20.46 -3.82 5.41
C GLU A 214 -19.25 -2.94 5.09
N GLN A 215 -18.82 -2.10 6.05
CA GLN A 215 -17.70 -1.16 5.85
C GLN A 215 -16.43 -1.66 6.52
N TYR A 216 -15.30 -1.45 5.86
CA TYR A 216 -13.99 -1.86 6.36
C TYR A 216 -13.54 -0.96 7.51
N VAL A 217 -13.15 -1.58 8.64
CA VAL A 217 -12.67 -0.91 9.84
C VAL A 217 -11.34 -1.51 10.29
N LEU A 218 -10.37 -0.65 10.58
CA LEU A 218 -9.09 -0.97 11.19
C LEU A 218 -9.05 -0.40 12.62
N MET A 219 -8.96 -1.29 13.61
CA MET A 219 -8.90 -0.92 15.02
C MET A 219 -7.54 -1.27 15.62
N ARG A 220 -6.87 -0.30 16.25
CA ARG A 220 -5.52 -0.46 16.80
C ARG A 220 -5.36 0.22 18.16
N GLY A 221 -4.88 -0.49 19.17
CA GLY A 221 -4.67 0.04 20.52
C GLY A 221 -4.01 -0.96 21.45
N MET A 222 -3.07 -0.52 22.29
CA MET A 222 -2.34 -1.39 23.21
C MET A 222 -3.15 -1.87 24.41
N ASN A 223 -4.27 -1.22 24.68
CA ASN A 223 -5.15 -1.54 25.79
C ASN A 223 -6.58 -1.15 25.42
N VAL A 224 -7.51 -2.10 25.49
CA VAL A 224 -8.93 -1.87 25.17
C VAL A 224 -9.61 -0.85 26.09
N ASN A 225 -9.01 -0.52 27.24
CA ASN A 225 -9.51 0.51 28.16
C ASN A 225 -9.00 1.93 27.82
N ASN A 226 -8.10 2.07 26.84
CA ASN A 226 -7.65 3.39 26.40
C ASN A 226 -8.82 4.19 25.82
N PRO A 227 -8.81 5.53 25.95
CA PRO A 227 -9.77 6.39 25.25
C PRO A 227 -9.78 6.12 23.74
N VAL A 228 -10.96 6.16 23.14
CA VAL A 228 -11.15 5.83 21.73
C VAL A 228 -11.09 7.08 20.88
N ILE A 229 -10.29 7.06 19.82
CA ILE A 229 -10.27 8.06 18.74
C ILE A 229 -10.89 7.42 17.50
N ILE A 230 -11.97 8.01 16.99
CA ILE A 230 -12.49 7.70 15.66
C ILE A 230 -11.83 8.65 14.66
N TYR A 231 -11.06 8.09 13.72
CA TYR A 231 -10.37 8.85 12.69
C TYR A 231 -11.18 8.88 11.39
N LEU A 232 -11.48 10.09 10.91
CA LEU A 232 -12.24 10.35 9.69
C LEU A 232 -11.29 10.85 8.61
N HIS A 233 -11.07 10.04 7.58
CA HIS A 233 -10.16 10.38 6.48
C HIS A 233 -10.70 11.50 5.58
N GLY A 234 -9.79 12.13 4.83
CA GLY A 234 -10.11 13.17 3.84
C GLY A 234 -10.76 12.65 2.55
N GLY A 235 -10.95 13.55 1.58
CA GLY A 235 -11.64 13.25 0.33
C GLY A 235 -12.68 14.32 -0.04
N PRO A 236 -13.94 13.95 -0.37
CA PRO A 236 -14.55 12.65 -0.12
C PRO A 236 -13.98 11.52 -0.97
N SER A 237 -14.26 10.28 -0.55
CA SER A 237 -13.94 9.07 -1.31
C SER A 237 -12.44 8.74 -1.48
N SER A 238 -11.58 9.29 -0.62
CA SER A 238 -10.12 9.11 -0.65
C SER A 238 -9.61 8.44 0.63
N PRO A 239 -9.87 7.12 0.81
CA PRO A 239 -9.56 6.40 2.03
C PRO A 239 -8.06 6.32 2.25
N ASP A 240 -7.64 6.45 3.51
CA ASP A 240 -6.23 6.41 3.91
C ASP A 240 -5.98 5.41 5.06
N SER A 241 -6.93 4.52 5.34
CA SER A 241 -6.81 3.49 6.38
C SER A 241 -5.52 2.68 6.24
N PHE A 242 -5.11 2.41 4.99
CA PHE A 242 -3.90 1.69 4.65
C PHE A 242 -2.60 2.46 4.95
N ILE A 243 -2.62 3.78 5.13
CA ILE A 243 -1.45 4.58 5.55
C ILE A 243 -1.58 5.20 6.94
N SER A 244 -2.77 5.16 7.55
CA SER A 244 -3.05 5.73 8.87
C SER A 244 -2.07 5.25 9.96
N TYR A 245 -1.50 4.05 9.81
CA TYR A 245 -0.44 3.52 10.67
C TYR A 245 0.76 4.47 10.82
N GLY A 246 1.06 5.27 9.79
CA GLY A 246 2.22 6.16 9.73
C GLY A 246 2.23 7.21 10.84
N PHE A 247 1.06 7.64 11.31
CA PHE A 247 0.95 8.51 12.49
C PHE A 247 0.32 7.79 13.69
N THR A 248 -0.68 6.93 13.49
CA THR A 248 -1.42 6.29 14.60
C THR A 248 -0.54 5.41 15.48
N ASN A 249 0.55 4.83 14.95
CA ASN A 249 1.54 4.10 15.75
C ASN A 249 2.09 4.88 16.95
N TYR A 250 2.21 6.20 16.83
CA TYR A 250 2.68 7.04 17.92
C TYR A 250 1.58 7.30 18.96
N LEU A 251 0.33 6.91 18.70
CA LEU A 251 -0.84 7.12 19.56
C LEU A 251 -1.33 5.84 20.25
N ILE A 252 -1.15 4.67 19.63
CA ILE A 252 -1.77 3.40 20.08
C ILE A 252 -1.40 2.95 21.50
N ASP A 253 -0.32 3.47 22.08
CA ASP A 253 0.04 3.18 23.47
C ASP A 253 -0.91 3.90 24.45
N ASN A 254 -1.48 5.03 24.07
CA ASN A 254 -2.34 5.88 24.90
C ASN A 254 -3.82 5.86 24.47
N TYR A 255 -4.09 5.52 23.22
CA TYR A 255 -5.42 5.59 22.62
C TYR A 255 -5.75 4.30 21.88
N THR A 256 -7.03 3.99 21.75
CA THR A 256 -7.54 3.02 20.78
C THR A 256 -7.99 3.80 19.56
N ILE A 257 -7.35 3.57 18.42
CA ILE A 257 -7.68 4.25 17.16
C ILE A 257 -8.60 3.35 16.33
N VAL A 258 -9.71 3.91 15.88
CA VAL A 258 -10.65 3.27 14.95
C VAL A 258 -10.64 4.09 13.66
N SER A 259 -10.04 3.54 12.62
CA SER A 259 -10.06 4.09 11.26
C SER A 259 -11.00 3.24 10.40
N TYR A 260 -11.67 3.81 9.41
CA TYR A 260 -12.51 3.04 8.49
C TYR A 260 -12.48 3.64 7.09
N ASP A 261 -12.70 2.81 6.07
CA ASP A 261 -12.94 3.30 4.72
C ASP A 261 -14.41 3.71 4.65
N GLN A 262 -14.68 5.02 4.58
CA GLN A 262 -16.04 5.56 4.53
C GLN A 262 -16.82 5.00 3.32
N ARG A 263 -18.15 5.00 3.40
CA ARG A 263 -19.04 4.57 2.32
C ARG A 263 -18.61 5.13 0.98
N GLY A 264 -18.72 4.29 -0.04
CA GLY A 264 -18.50 4.67 -1.43
C GLY A 264 -17.05 4.65 -1.90
N CYS A 265 -16.10 4.22 -1.05
CA CYS A 265 -14.69 4.17 -1.42
C CYS A 265 -13.92 2.94 -0.91
N GLY A 266 -12.71 2.76 -1.45
CA GLY A 266 -11.72 1.80 -0.95
C GLY A 266 -12.21 0.37 -0.84
N LYS A 267 -11.82 -0.28 0.26
CA LYS A 267 -12.22 -1.66 0.57
C LYS A 267 -13.72 -1.76 0.81
N THR A 268 -14.35 -0.73 1.37
CA THR A 268 -15.80 -0.68 1.58
C THR A 268 -16.56 -0.76 0.25
N TYR A 269 -16.18 0.02 -0.77
CA TYR A 269 -16.79 -0.06 -2.10
C TYR A 269 -16.67 -1.46 -2.70
N PHE A 270 -15.45 -2.01 -2.77
CA PHE A 270 -15.23 -3.30 -3.43
C PHE A 270 -15.85 -4.47 -2.68
N HIS A 271 -15.97 -4.40 -1.36
CA HIS A 271 -16.65 -5.42 -0.57
C HIS A 271 -18.16 -5.48 -0.90
N ASN A 272 -18.77 -4.32 -1.20
CA ASN A 272 -20.21 -4.20 -1.44
C ASN A 272 -20.59 -4.09 -2.92
N ILE A 273 -19.63 -4.18 -3.85
CA ILE A 273 -19.85 -3.92 -5.28
C ILE A 273 -20.92 -4.80 -5.93
N LYS A 274 -21.26 -5.96 -5.35
CA LYS A 274 -22.33 -6.84 -5.85
C LYS A 274 -23.73 -6.38 -5.46
N ILE A 275 -23.84 -5.61 -4.39
CA ILE A 275 -25.09 -5.14 -3.81
C ILE A 275 -25.34 -3.68 -4.21
N ASP A 276 -24.27 -2.88 -4.28
CA ASP A 276 -24.31 -1.48 -4.65
C ASP A 276 -23.14 -1.13 -5.59
N SER A 277 -23.24 -1.55 -6.86
CA SER A 277 -22.14 -1.39 -7.83
C SER A 277 -21.86 0.06 -8.22
N ASN A 278 -22.89 0.91 -8.13
CA ASN A 278 -22.87 2.30 -8.57
C ASN A 278 -22.89 3.29 -7.39
N ASN A 279 -22.76 2.82 -6.15
CA ASN A 279 -22.90 3.64 -4.93
C ASN A 279 -24.22 4.42 -4.87
N GLU A 280 -25.33 3.83 -5.30
CA GLU A 280 -26.64 4.48 -5.29
C GLU A 280 -27.12 4.83 -3.88
N SER A 281 -26.59 4.14 -2.85
CA SER A 281 -26.88 4.44 -1.45
C SER A 281 -26.12 5.65 -0.89
N ILE A 282 -25.26 6.29 -1.69
CA ILE A 282 -24.39 7.36 -1.21
C ILE A 282 -25.16 8.66 -0.97
N SER A 283 -25.04 9.20 0.24
CA SER A 283 -25.44 10.58 0.56
C SER A 283 -24.68 11.05 1.79
N TYR A 284 -24.64 12.36 2.00
CA TYR A 284 -23.97 12.91 3.18
C TYR A 284 -24.64 12.47 4.48
N GLU A 285 -25.98 12.50 4.54
CA GLU A 285 -26.73 12.03 5.71
C GLU A 285 -26.48 10.54 5.97
N GLN A 286 -26.38 9.71 4.92
CA GLN A 286 -26.03 8.31 5.09
C GLN A 286 -24.61 8.15 5.67
N SER A 287 -23.63 8.95 5.24
CA SER A 287 -22.29 8.94 5.85
C SER A 287 -22.30 9.35 7.32
N LEU A 288 -23.19 10.27 7.73
CA LEU A 288 -23.38 10.64 9.14
C LEU A 288 -24.01 9.49 9.95
N ASP A 289 -24.98 8.78 9.39
CA ASP A 289 -25.58 7.61 10.01
C ASP A 289 -24.56 6.47 10.18
N ASP A 290 -23.75 6.23 9.15
CA ASP A 290 -22.65 5.25 9.19
C ASP A 290 -21.64 5.57 10.29
N LEU A 291 -21.28 6.86 10.43
CA LEU A 291 -20.41 7.31 11.52
C LEU A 291 -21.08 7.11 12.88
N ASN A 292 -22.38 7.39 13.00
CA ASN A 292 -23.09 7.16 14.26
C ASN A 292 -23.06 5.68 14.67
N ASP A 293 -23.30 4.77 13.73
CA ASP A 293 -23.21 3.32 13.98
C ASP A 293 -21.80 2.91 14.40
N LEU A 294 -20.75 3.46 13.78
CA LEU A 294 -19.37 3.19 14.15
C LEU A 294 -19.04 3.68 15.56
N VAL A 295 -19.54 4.86 15.92
CA VAL A 295 -19.38 5.42 17.27
C VAL A 295 -20.10 4.54 18.28
N ASP A 296 -21.37 4.18 18.03
CA ASP A 296 -22.15 3.33 18.94
C ASP A 296 -21.51 1.94 19.11
N TYR A 297 -21.02 1.34 18.03
CA TYR A 297 -20.23 0.12 18.08
C TYR A 297 -18.97 0.30 18.95
N SER A 298 -18.22 1.37 18.74
CA SER A 298 -16.97 1.63 19.46
C SER A 298 -17.18 1.88 20.94
N LEU A 299 -18.19 2.67 21.31
CA LEU A 299 -18.59 2.92 22.70
C LEU A 299 -18.90 1.61 23.42
N LYS A 300 -19.69 0.73 22.78
CA LYS A 300 -20.03 -0.58 23.32
C LYS A 300 -18.82 -1.52 23.40
N ARG A 301 -18.02 -1.59 22.33
CA ARG A 301 -16.89 -2.53 22.20
C ARG A 301 -15.77 -2.25 23.20
N PHE A 302 -15.53 -0.97 23.49
CA PHE A 302 -14.46 -0.51 24.37
C PHE A 302 -14.96 0.02 25.72
N ASN A 303 -16.24 -0.17 26.02
CA ASN A 303 -16.91 0.24 27.26
C ASN A 303 -16.64 1.73 27.60
N GLN A 304 -16.73 2.59 26.59
CA GLN A 304 -16.55 4.04 26.72
C GLN A 304 -17.92 4.73 26.72
N LYS A 305 -17.99 5.90 27.35
CA LYS A 305 -19.19 6.77 27.29
C LYS A 305 -19.14 7.77 26.14
N GLN A 306 -17.94 8.14 25.75
CA GLN A 306 -17.67 9.12 24.71
C GLN A 306 -16.44 8.72 23.90
N VAL A 307 -16.35 9.23 22.67
CA VAL A 307 -15.18 9.10 21.79
C VAL A 307 -14.58 10.47 21.49
N ILE A 308 -13.32 10.47 21.07
CA ILE A 308 -12.69 11.62 20.43
C ILE A 308 -12.91 11.50 18.93
N ILE A 309 -13.45 12.54 18.30
CA ILE A 309 -13.57 12.61 16.84
C ILE A 309 -12.35 13.34 16.28
N LEU A 310 -11.58 12.66 15.43
CA LEU A 310 -10.42 13.22 14.75
C LEU A 310 -10.68 13.23 13.24
N GLY A 311 -11.08 14.38 12.69
CA GLY A 311 -11.35 14.52 11.26
C GLY A 311 -10.16 15.11 10.50
N HIS A 312 -9.91 14.67 9.28
CA HIS A 312 -8.97 15.29 8.35
C HIS A 312 -9.67 15.77 7.08
N SER A 313 -9.44 17.03 6.67
CA SER A 313 -9.98 17.56 5.40
C SER A 313 -11.49 17.35 5.31
N TYR A 314 -12.03 16.69 4.27
CA TYR A 314 -13.45 16.28 4.20
C TYR A 314 -13.97 15.61 5.48
N GLY A 315 -13.17 14.79 6.16
CA GLY A 315 -13.53 14.19 7.45
C GLY A 315 -13.83 15.22 8.55
N THR A 316 -13.38 16.47 8.42
CA THR A 316 -13.76 17.58 9.32
C THR A 316 -15.15 18.14 9.05
N ILE A 317 -15.69 17.98 7.83
CA ILE A 317 -17.10 18.27 7.54
C ILE A 317 -17.96 17.31 8.37
N LEU A 318 -17.73 16.01 8.16
CA LEU A 318 -18.43 14.94 8.89
C LEU A 318 -18.22 15.06 10.40
N GLY A 319 -16.97 15.29 10.84
CA GLY A 319 -16.62 15.35 12.26
C GLY A 319 -17.18 16.56 13.00
N SER A 320 -17.19 17.74 12.35
CA SER A 320 -17.76 18.95 12.96
C SER A 320 -19.27 18.82 13.16
N GLU A 321 -20.00 18.40 12.14
CA GLU A 321 -21.45 18.22 12.22
C GLU A 321 -21.86 17.08 13.14
N TYR A 322 -21.14 15.95 13.11
CA TYR A 322 -21.38 14.86 14.03
C TYR A 322 -21.22 15.31 15.48
N SER A 323 -20.16 16.08 15.78
CA SER A 323 -19.89 16.58 17.14
C SER A 323 -20.94 17.59 17.62
N LEU A 324 -21.53 18.35 16.70
CA LEU A 324 -22.67 19.25 16.99
C LEU A 324 -23.98 18.48 17.15
N ARG A 325 -24.20 17.40 16.41
CA ARG A 325 -25.45 16.63 16.43
C ARG A 325 -25.53 15.68 17.63
N TYR A 326 -24.42 15.01 17.98
CA TYR A 326 -24.34 13.97 19.01
C TYR A 326 -23.42 14.38 20.17
N LYS A 327 -23.76 15.51 20.78
CA LYS A 327 -22.94 16.20 21.79
C LYS A 327 -22.59 15.33 22.99
N GLU A 328 -23.47 14.40 23.34
CA GLU A 328 -23.32 13.47 24.46
C GLU A 328 -22.34 12.32 24.18
N LYS A 329 -22.07 12.00 22.90
CA LYS A 329 -21.19 10.89 22.49
C LYS A 329 -19.76 11.32 22.24
N VAL A 330 -19.47 12.63 22.19
CA VAL A 330 -18.15 13.16 21.84
C VAL A 330 -17.50 13.86 23.02
N SER A 331 -16.32 13.40 23.42
CA SER A 331 -15.55 14.01 24.52
C SER A 331 -14.69 15.18 24.05
N THR A 332 -14.20 15.11 22.82
CA THR A 332 -13.34 16.13 22.18
C THR A 332 -13.49 16.04 20.67
N TYR A 333 -13.59 17.18 20.00
CA TYR A 333 -13.48 17.28 18.54
C TYR A 333 -12.10 17.81 18.16
N VAL A 334 -11.40 17.11 17.27
CA VAL A 334 -10.11 17.53 16.73
C VAL A 334 -10.18 17.56 15.20
N ALA A 335 -9.84 18.70 14.62
CA ALA A 335 -9.83 18.92 13.18
C ALA A 335 -8.39 19.06 12.67
N ILE A 336 -8.00 18.21 11.73
CA ILE A 336 -6.78 18.31 10.95
C ILE A 336 -7.13 18.96 9.63
N ALA A 337 -6.59 20.15 9.33
CA ALA A 337 -6.93 20.90 8.12
C ALA A 337 -8.47 21.08 7.96
N GLN A 338 -9.08 21.80 8.90
CA GLN A 338 -10.53 22.06 8.91
C GLN A 338 -11.00 22.71 7.61
N VAL A 339 -11.98 22.07 6.95
CA VAL A 339 -12.72 22.68 5.85
C VAL A 339 -13.71 23.68 6.45
N THR A 340 -13.63 24.94 6.01
CA THR A 340 -14.58 26.00 6.42
C THR A 340 -15.59 26.28 5.33
N SER A 341 -15.13 26.54 4.11
CA SER A 341 -15.96 26.71 2.90
C SER A 341 -15.04 26.60 1.69
N ILE A 342 -15.34 25.68 0.77
CA ILE A 342 -14.50 25.40 -0.41
C ILE A 342 -14.39 26.65 -1.29
N GLU A 343 -15.52 27.24 -1.69
CA GLU A 343 -15.54 28.44 -2.54
C GLU A 343 -14.67 29.58 -1.97
N LYS A 344 -14.84 29.89 -0.67
CA LYS A 344 -14.11 30.98 -0.01
C LYS A 344 -12.62 30.68 0.12
N THR A 345 -12.25 29.43 0.41
CA THR A 345 -10.83 29.05 0.57
C THR A 345 -10.08 28.98 -0.76
N ASP A 346 -10.72 28.53 -1.84
CA ASP A 346 -10.10 28.52 -3.17
C ASP A 346 -10.00 29.92 -3.78
N LEU A 347 -10.96 30.82 -3.52
CA LEU A 347 -10.80 32.24 -3.84
C LEU A 347 -9.61 32.86 -3.10
N TYR A 348 -9.44 32.54 -1.81
CA TYR A 348 -8.31 33.00 -1.03
C TYR A 348 -6.97 32.52 -1.63
N SER A 349 -6.87 31.22 -1.95
CA SER A 349 -5.69 30.64 -2.60
C SER A 349 -5.42 31.30 -3.97
N TYR A 350 -6.44 31.46 -4.81
CA TYR A 350 -6.31 32.11 -6.12
C TYR A 350 -5.75 33.54 -6.01
N ASN A 351 -6.29 34.36 -5.10
CA ASN A 351 -5.82 35.73 -4.94
C ASN A 351 -4.35 35.80 -4.50
N ASP A 352 -3.92 34.93 -3.57
CA ASP A 352 -2.53 34.85 -3.15
C ASP A 352 -1.60 34.36 -4.28
N ALA A 353 -2.04 33.34 -5.05
CA ALA A 353 -1.31 32.88 -6.23
C ALA A 353 -1.15 34.00 -7.27
N LEU A 354 -2.19 34.81 -7.49
CA LEU A 354 -2.15 35.91 -8.44
C LEU A 354 -1.16 37.00 -8.01
N ILE A 355 -1.11 37.32 -6.71
CA ILE A 355 -0.13 38.26 -6.16
C ILE A 355 1.29 37.74 -6.41
N LYS A 356 1.58 36.48 -6.04
CA LYS A 356 2.91 35.87 -6.23
C LYS A 356 3.31 35.75 -7.69
N ALA A 357 2.36 35.41 -8.57
CA ALA A 357 2.61 35.33 -10.00
C ALA A 357 3.01 36.71 -10.57
N ASN A 358 2.29 37.76 -10.20
CA ASN A 358 2.61 39.13 -10.60
C ASN A 358 3.97 39.59 -10.05
N GLU A 359 4.27 39.30 -8.78
CA GLU A 359 5.56 39.61 -8.16
C GLU A 359 6.74 38.87 -8.84
N ALA A 360 6.50 37.64 -9.29
CA ALA A 360 7.47 36.84 -10.05
C ALA A 360 7.60 37.25 -11.53
N GLY A 361 6.68 38.07 -12.04
CA GLY A 361 6.60 38.41 -13.47
C GLY A 361 6.12 37.26 -14.35
N ASP A 362 5.39 36.29 -13.78
CA ASP A 362 4.78 35.18 -14.51
C ASP A 362 3.57 35.65 -15.34
N ASP A 363 3.27 34.95 -16.44
CA ASP A 363 2.00 35.12 -17.18
C ASP A 363 0.83 34.59 -16.34
N THR A 364 -0.12 35.46 -16.03
CA THR A 364 -1.28 35.17 -15.18
C THR A 364 -2.52 34.72 -15.96
N SER A 365 -2.47 34.67 -17.30
CA SER A 365 -3.62 34.37 -18.16
C SER A 365 -4.27 33.02 -17.83
N GLU A 366 -3.45 31.98 -17.63
CA GLU A 366 -3.93 30.63 -17.30
C GLU A 366 -4.60 30.58 -15.92
N LEU A 367 -4.03 31.29 -14.94
CA LEU A 367 -4.56 31.37 -13.57
C LEU A 367 -5.92 32.06 -13.55
N ILE A 368 -6.05 33.21 -14.24
CA ILE A 368 -7.31 33.96 -14.38
C ILE A 368 -8.37 33.10 -15.07
N LEU A 369 -8.02 32.48 -16.20
CA LEU A 369 -8.95 31.62 -16.95
C LEU A 369 -9.44 30.42 -16.14
N ALA A 370 -8.55 29.80 -15.35
CA ALA A 370 -8.93 28.69 -14.49
C ALA A 370 -9.92 29.11 -13.39
N TYR A 371 -9.72 30.29 -12.79
CA TYR A 371 -10.65 30.84 -11.82
C TYR A 371 -11.99 31.22 -12.45
N GLU A 372 -11.99 31.87 -13.61
CA GLU A 372 -13.23 32.19 -14.35
C GLU A 372 -14.03 30.93 -14.69
N ASN A 373 -13.36 29.86 -15.12
CA ASN A 373 -14.00 28.57 -15.40
C ASN A 373 -14.58 27.94 -14.13
N PHE A 374 -13.87 28.02 -13.00
CA PHE A 374 -14.38 27.53 -11.72
C PHE A 374 -15.64 28.28 -11.29
N ILE A 375 -15.63 29.62 -11.32
CA ILE A 375 -16.81 30.42 -10.97
C ILE A 375 -17.99 30.17 -11.92
N LYS A 376 -17.71 30.00 -13.22
CA LYS A 376 -18.75 29.78 -14.22
C LYS A 376 -19.40 28.41 -14.09
N ASN A 377 -18.61 27.35 -13.92
CA ASN A 377 -19.12 25.99 -13.94
C ASN A 377 -19.55 25.51 -12.54
N ASN A 378 -18.88 26.00 -11.50
CA ASN A 378 -19.07 25.59 -10.10
C ASN A 378 -19.08 24.06 -9.96
N ASP A 379 -18.04 23.41 -10.47
CA ASP A 379 -17.88 21.95 -10.45
C ASP A 379 -16.49 21.55 -9.93
N LEU A 380 -16.33 20.27 -9.58
CA LEU A 380 -15.06 19.77 -9.03
C LEU A 380 -13.93 19.69 -10.05
N ILE A 381 -14.23 19.53 -11.33
CA ILE A 381 -13.20 19.40 -12.37
C ILE A 381 -12.49 20.74 -12.54
N SER A 382 -13.26 21.82 -12.66
CA SER A 382 -12.79 23.20 -12.71
C SER A 382 -12.09 23.61 -11.42
N LEU A 383 -12.60 23.20 -10.25
CA LEU A 383 -11.92 23.37 -8.96
C LEU A 383 -10.54 22.69 -8.92
N MET A 384 -10.46 21.41 -9.33
CA MET A 384 -9.18 20.68 -9.38
C MET A 384 -8.19 21.33 -10.33
N ASN A 385 -8.66 21.84 -11.47
CA ASN A 385 -7.81 22.55 -12.40
C ASN A 385 -7.28 23.86 -11.79
N LEU A 386 -8.14 24.64 -11.11
CA LEU A 386 -7.73 25.83 -10.38
C LEU A 386 -6.65 25.49 -9.34
N ARG A 387 -6.90 24.47 -8.50
CA ARG A 387 -5.95 24.00 -7.48
C ARG A 387 -4.62 23.55 -8.06
N LYS A 388 -4.64 22.86 -9.21
CA LYS A 388 -3.43 22.44 -9.92
C LYS A 388 -2.58 23.66 -10.30
N ILE A 389 -3.21 24.72 -10.82
CA ILE A 389 -2.50 25.92 -11.26
C ILE A 389 -2.02 26.75 -10.07
N THR A 390 -2.86 26.94 -9.03
CA THR A 390 -2.47 27.69 -7.83
C THR A 390 -1.35 27.00 -7.06
N SER A 391 -1.32 25.65 -7.03
CA SER A 391 -0.31 24.88 -6.30
C SER A 391 1.15 25.24 -6.63
N LYS A 392 1.41 25.72 -7.86
CA LYS A 392 2.72 26.22 -8.30
C LYS A 392 3.26 27.33 -7.38
N TYR A 393 2.39 28.15 -6.82
CA TYR A 393 2.71 29.31 -5.97
C TYR A 393 2.65 28.99 -4.46
N HIS A 394 2.34 27.75 -4.12
CA HIS A 394 2.02 27.28 -2.77
C HIS A 394 2.79 26.01 -2.38
N PRO A 395 4.11 25.90 -2.63
CA PRO A 395 4.84 24.69 -2.27
C PRO A 395 4.93 24.52 -0.76
N ALA A 396 4.63 23.32 -0.26
CA ALA A 396 4.98 22.93 1.10
C ALA A 396 6.50 22.76 1.24
N LYS A 397 7.06 23.16 2.40
CA LYS A 397 8.49 23.03 2.70
C LYS A 397 8.85 21.61 3.17
N VAL A 398 7.92 20.94 3.85
CA VAL A 398 8.06 19.56 4.34
C VAL A 398 7.28 18.64 3.42
N SER A 399 7.97 17.65 2.86
CA SER A 399 7.38 16.72 1.91
C SER A 399 6.34 15.79 2.56
N ASP A 400 5.29 15.49 1.80
CA ASP A 400 4.33 14.44 2.11
C ASP A 400 4.97 13.05 1.92
N LYS A 401 4.76 12.16 2.89
CA LYS A 401 5.33 10.80 2.93
C LYS A 401 4.31 9.71 2.59
N SER A 402 3.07 10.07 2.25
CA SER A 402 1.95 9.14 2.03
C SER A 402 2.25 8.07 0.99
N ILE A 403 2.89 8.42 -0.14
CA ILE A 403 3.27 7.46 -1.18
C ILE A 403 4.23 6.39 -0.64
N ASN A 404 5.25 6.81 0.12
CA ASN A 404 6.20 5.87 0.73
C ASN A 404 5.51 5.00 1.79
N MET A 405 4.62 5.57 2.59
CA MET A 405 3.82 4.82 3.56
C MET A 405 2.91 3.80 2.88
N ALA A 406 2.30 4.14 1.74
CA ALA A 406 1.47 3.23 0.96
C ALA A 406 2.29 2.06 0.40
N LEU A 407 3.43 2.37 -0.21
CA LEU A 407 4.32 1.38 -0.83
C LEU A 407 4.78 0.31 0.18
N PHE A 408 5.07 0.72 1.41
CA PHE A 408 5.52 -0.17 2.48
C PHE A 408 4.44 -0.52 3.51
N SER A 409 3.18 -0.27 3.18
CA SER A 409 2.08 -0.53 4.11
C SER A 409 1.85 -2.03 4.35
N PRO A 410 1.66 -2.46 5.60
CA PRO A 410 1.17 -3.81 5.88
C PRO A 410 -0.33 -3.98 5.55
N TYR A 411 -1.09 -2.89 5.50
CA TYR A 411 -2.56 -2.88 5.30
C TYR A 411 -2.98 -2.62 3.85
N PHE A 412 -2.04 -2.27 2.96
CA PHE A 412 -2.35 -2.00 1.56
C PHE A 412 -2.61 -3.29 0.77
N GLY A 413 -3.85 -3.49 0.34
CA GLY A 413 -4.33 -4.65 -0.39
C GLY A 413 -4.56 -4.39 -1.88
N ILE A 414 -5.14 -5.40 -2.55
CA ILE A 414 -5.49 -5.30 -3.97
C ILE A 414 -6.62 -4.30 -4.21
N ASP A 415 -7.57 -4.19 -3.28
CA ASP A 415 -8.71 -3.29 -3.42
C ASP A 415 -8.29 -1.83 -3.20
N ASP A 416 -7.28 -1.57 -2.36
CA ASP A 416 -6.64 -0.25 -2.28
C ASP A 416 -5.96 0.13 -3.59
N LEU A 417 -5.24 -0.81 -4.23
CA LEU A 417 -4.62 -0.56 -5.53
C LEU A 417 -5.66 -0.29 -6.61
N LYS A 418 -6.74 -1.09 -6.66
CA LYS A 418 -7.85 -0.85 -7.60
C LYS A 418 -8.49 0.52 -7.36
N TRP A 419 -8.69 0.89 -6.10
CA TRP A 419 -9.28 2.18 -5.74
C TRP A 419 -8.34 3.33 -6.12
N PHE A 420 -7.05 3.21 -5.85
CA PHE A 420 -6.04 4.17 -6.25
C PHE A 420 -6.01 4.38 -7.77
N ILE A 421 -6.10 3.30 -8.56
CA ILE A 421 -6.21 3.38 -10.02
C ILE A 421 -7.51 4.07 -10.44
N LYS A 422 -8.63 3.79 -9.76
CA LYS A 422 -9.93 4.43 -10.04
C LYS A 422 -9.87 5.93 -9.75
N GLN A 423 -9.35 6.32 -8.59
CA GLN A 423 -9.20 7.71 -8.15
C GLN A 423 -8.26 8.53 -9.04
N ASN A 424 -7.18 7.93 -9.55
CA ASN A 424 -6.21 8.59 -10.44
C ASN A 424 -6.46 8.32 -11.93
N GLY A 425 -7.58 7.67 -12.26
CA GLY A 425 -7.96 7.28 -13.60
C GLY A 425 -8.83 8.34 -14.27
N ASN A 426 -10.03 7.94 -14.72
CA ASN A 426 -11.00 8.87 -15.25
C ASN A 426 -11.68 9.66 -14.10
N LEU A 427 -11.37 10.95 -14.01
CA LEU A 427 -11.92 11.83 -12.98
C LEU A 427 -13.44 11.98 -13.09
N GLU A 428 -14.00 12.00 -14.30
CA GLU A 428 -15.46 12.10 -14.50
C GLU A 428 -16.18 10.87 -13.91
N ASP A 429 -15.69 9.66 -14.20
CA ASP A 429 -16.25 8.42 -13.67
C ASP A 429 -16.10 8.34 -12.14
N TYR A 430 -14.96 8.79 -11.61
CA TYR A 430 -14.70 8.81 -10.16
C TYR A 430 -15.64 9.76 -9.43
N PHE A 431 -15.89 10.95 -9.99
CA PHE A 431 -16.81 11.92 -9.41
C PHE A 431 -18.26 11.50 -9.55
N ALA A 432 -18.68 11.03 -10.74
CA ALA A 432 -20.03 10.56 -10.98
C ALA A 432 -20.45 9.46 -9.99
N LEU A 433 -19.51 8.56 -9.62
CA LEU A 433 -19.75 7.48 -8.67
C LEU A 433 -20.14 7.97 -7.27
N ASN A 434 -19.68 9.14 -6.84
CA ASN A 434 -19.96 9.68 -5.50
C ASN A 434 -20.50 11.12 -5.57
N GLN A 435 -21.20 11.45 -6.67
CA GLN A 435 -21.63 12.81 -6.96
C GLN A 435 -22.41 13.46 -5.80
N PRO A 436 -23.38 12.79 -5.13
CA PRO A 436 -24.08 13.40 -4.00
C PRO A 436 -23.17 13.90 -2.86
N LEU A 437 -22.08 13.19 -2.55
CA LEU A 437 -21.12 13.62 -1.53
C LEU A 437 -20.26 14.78 -1.99
N PHE A 438 -19.85 14.72 -3.25
CA PHE A 438 -19.04 15.72 -3.90
C PHE A 438 -19.78 17.06 -4.02
N ASP A 439 -21.04 17.03 -4.44
CA ASP A 439 -21.91 18.19 -4.53
C ASP A 439 -22.18 18.80 -3.14
N TYR A 440 -22.43 17.96 -2.13
CA TYR A 440 -22.55 18.44 -0.75
C TYR A 440 -21.26 19.13 -0.27
N THR A 441 -20.11 18.50 -0.51
CA THR A 441 -18.80 19.03 -0.10
C THR A 441 -18.50 20.38 -0.75
N LEU A 442 -18.80 20.53 -2.05
CA LEU A 442 -18.57 21.77 -2.79
C LEU A 442 -19.38 22.94 -2.23
N ASN A 443 -20.61 22.66 -1.80
CA ASN A 443 -21.55 23.66 -1.25
C ASN A 443 -21.47 23.80 0.27
N PHE A 444 -20.57 23.06 0.94
CA PHE A 444 -20.44 23.11 2.39
C PHE A 444 -19.90 24.47 2.85
N ASP A 445 -20.57 25.04 3.85
CA ASP A 445 -20.10 26.19 4.61
C ASP A 445 -20.36 25.95 6.10
N VAL A 446 -19.29 25.86 6.88
CA VAL A 446 -19.32 25.60 8.31
C VAL A 446 -20.10 26.66 9.10
N TYR A 447 -20.25 27.87 8.55
CA TYR A 447 -21.02 28.95 9.17
C TYR A 447 -22.54 28.78 9.05
N ASN A 448 -23.01 27.83 8.24
CA ASN A 448 -24.43 27.46 8.17
C ASN A 448 -24.84 26.55 9.36
N ASN A 449 -23.86 26.01 10.10
CA ASN A 449 -24.08 25.14 11.24
C ASN A 449 -24.15 25.91 12.56
N GLU A 450 -24.60 25.24 13.62
CA GLU A 450 -24.42 25.74 14.98
C GLU A 450 -22.93 25.97 15.27
N LEU A 451 -22.60 27.08 15.92
CA LEU A 451 -21.22 27.42 16.29
C LEU A 451 -20.90 27.12 17.76
N THR A 452 -21.76 26.37 18.46
CA THR A 452 -21.60 26.05 19.88
C THR A 452 -21.38 24.55 20.09
N TYR A 453 -20.17 24.20 20.51
CA TYR A 453 -19.75 22.86 20.86
C TYR A 453 -19.80 22.63 22.37
N ASN A 454 -20.25 21.46 22.81
CA ASN A 454 -20.32 21.09 24.24
C ASN A 454 -19.04 20.40 24.75
N MET A 455 -18.06 20.25 23.88
CA MET A 455 -16.78 19.58 24.10
C MET A 455 -15.64 20.49 23.64
N PRO A 456 -14.41 20.30 24.15
CA PRO A 456 -13.24 21.00 23.61
C PRO A 456 -13.08 20.77 22.11
N VAL A 457 -12.68 21.84 21.39
CA VAL A 457 -12.44 21.84 19.96
C VAL A 457 -10.99 22.24 19.67
N TYR A 458 -10.27 21.36 18.98
CA TYR A 458 -8.86 21.59 18.65
C TYR A 458 -8.61 21.55 17.16
N PHE A 459 -7.80 22.48 16.66
CA PHE A 459 -7.38 22.56 15.26
C PHE A 459 -5.90 22.29 15.13
N ILE A 460 -5.49 21.46 14.18
CA ILE A 460 -4.09 21.21 13.82
C ILE A 460 -3.93 21.38 12.31
N SER A 461 -3.09 22.32 11.87
CA SER A 461 -2.87 22.59 10.44
C SER A 461 -1.41 22.86 10.13
N GLY A 462 -1.00 22.56 8.89
CA GLY A 462 0.28 23.00 8.35
C GLY A 462 0.22 24.46 7.88
N ASP A 463 1.28 25.24 8.09
CA ASP A 463 1.33 26.66 7.68
C ASP A 463 1.39 26.89 6.16
N CYS A 464 1.69 25.83 5.41
CA CYS A 464 1.68 25.79 3.96
C CYS A 464 0.43 25.06 3.43
N ASP A 465 -0.63 24.91 4.23
CA ASP A 465 -1.90 24.37 3.75
C ASP A 465 -2.71 25.45 3.03
N TRP A 466 -2.70 25.37 1.69
CA TRP A 466 -3.47 26.25 0.81
C TRP A 466 -4.74 25.61 0.27
N ILE A 467 -5.04 24.36 0.68
CA ILE A 467 -6.32 23.69 0.43
C ILE A 467 -7.30 24.04 1.55
N CYS A 468 -6.83 24.06 2.80
CA CYS A 468 -7.55 24.59 3.95
C CYS A 468 -6.72 25.68 4.65
N PRO A 469 -6.66 26.90 4.06
CA PRO A 469 -5.94 28.05 4.59
C PRO A 469 -6.11 28.25 6.09
N ILE A 470 -4.97 28.34 6.80
CA ILE A 470 -4.92 28.55 8.24
C ILE A 470 -5.73 29.76 8.69
N ASP A 471 -5.72 30.85 7.92
CA ASP A 471 -6.41 32.08 8.34
C ASP A 471 -7.93 31.90 8.33
N SER A 472 -8.47 31.11 7.39
CA SER A 472 -9.89 30.72 7.41
C SER A 472 -10.23 29.90 8.67
N ILE A 473 -9.33 29.00 9.09
CA ILE A 473 -9.51 28.20 10.30
C ILE A 473 -9.41 29.07 11.56
N LYS A 474 -8.49 30.05 11.61
CA LYS A 474 -8.40 31.01 12.72
C LYS A 474 -9.66 31.85 12.83
N GLU A 475 -10.25 32.28 11.72
CA GLU A 475 -11.52 33.00 11.72
C GLU A 475 -12.65 32.13 12.26
N TYR A 476 -12.74 30.88 11.82
CA TYR A 476 -13.72 29.94 12.33
C TYR A 476 -13.55 29.70 13.84
N ALA A 477 -12.32 29.42 14.28
CA ALA A 477 -11.99 29.20 15.69
C ALA A 477 -12.37 30.39 16.60
N LYS A 478 -12.32 31.63 16.08
CA LYS A 478 -12.76 32.83 16.81
C LYS A 478 -14.29 32.96 16.94
N LYS A 479 -15.05 32.37 16.01
CA LYS A 479 -16.52 32.45 15.99
C LYS A 479 -17.20 31.33 16.76
N ILE A 480 -16.53 30.19 16.97
CA ILE A 480 -17.10 29.10 17.74
C ILE A 480 -17.05 29.35 19.25
N THR A 481 -18.01 28.78 19.96
CA THR A 481 -18.03 28.70 21.42
C THR A 481 -17.85 27.24 21.83
N ALA A 482 -16.90 26.97 22.72
CA ALA A 482 -16.63 25.64 23.25
C ALA A 482 -16.01 25.75 24.66
N PRO A 483 -16.03 24.69 25.50
CA PRO A 483 -15.31 24.66 26.77
C PRO A 483 -13.83 25.05 26.64
N GLU A 484 -13.21 24.69 25.52
CA GLU A 484 -11.89 25.16 25.14
C GLU A 484 -11.75 25.14 23.62
N VAL A 485 -11.12 26.17 23.06
CA VAL A 485 -10.73 26.23 21.65
C VAL A 485 -9.23 26.45 21.57
N LYS A 486 -8.51 25.55 20.90
CA LYS A 486 -7.06 25.70 20.66
C LYS A 486 -6.73 25.42 19.20
N MET A 487 -5.73 26.11 18.69
CA MET A 487 -5.18 25.89 17.36
C MET A 487 -3.68 25.70 17.45
N VAL A 488 -3.18 24.68 16.76
CA VAL A 488 -1.76 24.38 16.60
C VAL A 488 -1.41 24.46 15.12
N THR A 489 -0.33 25.17 14.83
CA THR A 489 0.24 25.27 13.49
C THR A 489 1.58 24.54 13.46
N ILE A 490 1.79 23.72 12.42
CA ILE A 490 3.06 22.99 12.22
C ILE A 490 3.77 23.59 11.01
N GLU A 491 4.94 24.18 11.28
CA GLU A 491 5.73 24.92 10.29
C GLU A 491 6.18 24.03 9.12
N GLY A 492 6.11 24.58 7.92
CA GLY A 492 6.53 24.00 6.65
C GLY A 492 5.63 22.88 6.11
N CYS A 493 4.65 22.40 6.87
CA CYS A 493 3.76 21.32 6.45
C CYS A 493 2.59 21.86 5.61
N GLY A 494 2.15 21.06 4.63
CA GLY A 494 0.94 21.34 3.85
C GLY A 494 -0.30 20.66 4.43
N HIS A 495 -1.24 20.32 3.54
CA HIS A 495 -2.56 19.78 3.87
C HIS A 495 -2.56 18.44 4.64
N ASN A 496 -1.56 17.59 4.38
CA ASN A 496 -1.44 16.26 4.98
C ASN A 496 -0.42 16.24 6.13
N VAL A 497 -0.58 17.17 7.08
CA VAL A 497 0.37 17.41 8.18
C VAL A 497 0.68 16.14 9.00
N GLN A 498 -0.30 15.27 9.20
CA GLN A 498 -0.17 13.99 9.90
C GLN A 498 0.76 13.01 9.19
N TYR A 499 0.94 13.14 7.87
CA TYR A 499 1.83 12.30 7.07
C TYR A 499 3.16 12.99 6.76
N SER A 500 3.18 14.32 6.61
CA SER A 500 4.41 15.09 6.43
C SER A 500 5.33 15.01 7.65
N ASN A 501 4.78 15.21 8.86
CA ASN A 501 5.54 15.12 10.12
C ASN A 501 4.79 14.36 11.23
N PRO A 502 4.70 13.02 11.12
CA PRO A 502 3.84 12.21 11.99
C PRO A 502 4.18 12.29 13.47
N GLN A 503 5.47 12.33 13.81
CA GLN A 503 5.91 12.37 15.21
C GLN A 503 5.60 13.72 15.86
N LEU A 504 5.85 14.83 15.16
CA LEU A 504 5.51 16.17 15.68
C LEU A 504 3.99 16.34 15.77
N PHE A 505 3.27 15.93 14.73
CA PHE A 505 1.80 15.95 14.71
C PHE A 505 1.21 15.23 15.93
N THR A 506 1.64 13.98 16.17
CA THR A 506 1.12 13.18 17.29
C THR A 506 1.57 13.70 18.65
N THR A 507 2.76 14.29 18.76
CA THR A 507 3.20 14.97 19.99
C THR A 507 2.25 16.12 20.32
N LYS A 508 1.94 16.96 19.33
CA LYS A 508 0.99 18.09 19.50
C LYS A 508 -0.43 17.64 19.78
N LEU A 509 -0.90 16.58 19.13
CA LEU A 509 -2.20 15.99 19.45
C LEU A 509 -2.26 15.51 20.90
N LYS A 510 -1.23 14.83 21.40
CA LYS A 510 -1.16 14.38 22.80
C LYS A 510 -1.12 15.55 23.78
N GLU A 511 -0.37 16.61 23.49
CA GLU A 511 -0.34 17.84 24.32
C GLU A 511 -1.73 18.48 24.43
N LEU A 512 -2.54 18.42 23.38
CA LEU A 512 -3.91 18.93 23.38
C LEU A 512 -4.87 18.03 24.18
N LEU A 513 -4.73 16.71 24.06
CA LEU A 513 -5.63 15.73 24.67
C LEU A 513 -5.31 15.40 26.13
N ASN A 514 -4.03 15.44 26.53
CA ASN A 514 -3.61 15.15 27.90
C ASN A 514 -3.79 16.39 28.77
N LYS A 515 -4.86 16.41 29.57
CA LYS A 515 -5.06 17.35 30.68
C LYS A 515 -5.00 16.63 32.01
#